data_AF-A0A960SNT7-F1
#
_entry.id   AF-A0A960SNT7-F1
#
_cell.length_a   1.000
_cell.length_b   1.000
_cell.length_c   1.000
_cell.angle_alpha   90.00
_cell.angle_beta   90.00
_cell.angle_gamma   90.00
#
_symmetry.space_group_name_H-M   'P 1'
#
loop_
_entity.id
_entity.type
_entity.pdbx_description
1 polymer ?
#
loop_
_entity_poly.entity_id
_entity_poly.type
_entity_poly.pdbx_seq_one_letter_code
_entity_poly.pdbx_strand_id
1 'polypeptide(L)'
;MKKRATTTKEFFKGVKPIAYEGPDSRNPLSFKHYNPDELVEGKPMKEHLRFSVVYWHTMRGVGADMFGMNQAWLRPWEKGGNEMEVALRRVGVMFEFCQKLGAPFYAFHDRDVAPEGRTLAESNRNLDKVVKELKKRQRDTGIGLLW
;
A
#
# COMPACT_ATOMS: atom_id res chain seq x y z
N MET A 1 15.06 7.47 -21.24
CA MET A 1 14.79 6.17 -20.57
C MET A 1 14.97 6.33 -19.06
N LYS A 2 13.89 6.31 -18.26
CA LYS A 2 14.00 6.34 -16.80
C LYS A 2 14.45 4.96 -16.31
N LYS A 3 15.61 4.90 -15.64
CA LYS A 3 16.15 3.67 -15.04
C LYS A 3 15.09 3.04 -14.13
N ARG A 4 14.67 1.79 -14.42
CA ARG A 4 13.82 1.01 -13.51
C ARG A 4 14.57 0.85 -12.19
N ALA A 5 13.93 1.23 -11.11
CA ALA A 5 14.47 1.18 -9.76
C ALA A 5 14.92 -0.24 -9.39
N THR A 6 15.97 -0.28 -8.57
CA THR A 6 16.55 -1.43 -7.90
C THR A 6 15.49 -2.43 -7.44
N THR A 7 15.70 -3.70 -7.74
CA THR A 7 14.85 -4.85 -7.43
C THR A 7 14.62 -4.97 -5.91
N THR A 8 13.65 -4.23 -5.38
CA THR A 8 13.14 -4.45 -4.02
C THR A 8 12.47 -5.82 -3.96
N LYS A 9 12.70 -6.54 -2.86
CA LYS A 9 12.06 -7.83 -2.56
C LYS A 9 10.55 -7.73 -2.77
N GLU A 10 10.03 -8.53 -3.69
CA GLU A 10 8.60 -8.61 -4.02
C GLU A 10 7.87 -9.53 -3.03
N PHE A 11 6.75 -9.06 -2.47
CA PHE A 11 5.91 -9.79 -1.52
C PHE A 11 4.66 -10.42 -2.17
N PHE A 12 4.11 -9.82 -3.23
CA PHE A 12 2.97 -10.35 -3.98
C PHE A 12 3.43 -11.10 -5.23
N LYS A 13 4.29 -12.10 -5.07
CA LYS A 13 4.87 -12.86 -6.19
C LYS A 13 3.80 -13.46 -7.08
N GLY A 14 3.99 -13.38 -8.39
CA GLY A 14 3.04 -13.90 -9.38
C GLY A 14 1.84 -12.99 -9.66
N VAL A 15 1.60 -11.97 -8.83
CA VAL A 15 0.59 -10.94 -9.10
C VAL A 15 1.23 -9.85 -9.96
N LYS A 16 0.82 -9.76 -11.23
CA LYS A 16 1.18 -8.66 -12.12
C LYS A 16 0.32 -7.43 -11.82
N PRO A 17 0.69 -6.23 -12.31
CA PRO A 17 -0.22 -5.10 -12.30
C PRO A 17 -1.58 -5.47 -12.90
N ILE A 18 -2.65 -5.14 -12.19
CA ILE A 18 -4.03 -5.48 -12.52
C ILE A 18 -4.47 -4.61 -13.70
N ALA A 19 -4.67 -5.24 -14.86
CA ALA A 19 -5.08 -4.56 -16.08
C ALA A 19 -6.61 -4.51 -16.21
N TYR A 20 -7.10 -3.59 -17.03
CA TYR A 20 -8.47 -3.62 -17.52
C TYR A 20 -8.59 -4.63 -18.67
N GLU A 21 -9.59 -5.52 -18.61
CA GLU A 21 -9.85 -6.53 -19.65
C GLU A 21 -11.30 -6.52 -20.15
N GLY A 22 -12.13 -5.60 -19.66
CA GLY A 22 -13.53 -5.46 -20.08
C GLY A 22 -14.52 -6.36 -19.32
N PRO A 23 -15.83 -6.11 -19.51
CA PRO A 23 -16.90 -6.66 -18.68
C PRO A 23 -17.06 -8.19 -18.80
N ASP A 24 -16.67 -8.76 -19.95
CA ASP A 24 -16.80 -10.20 -20.21
C ASP A 24 -15.61 -11.02 -19.70
N SER A 25 -14.55 -10.37 -19.19
CA SER A 25 -13.38 -11.09 -18.69
C SER A 25 -13.72 -12.01 -17.53
N ARG A 26 -13.18 -13.22 -17.57
CA ARG A 26 -13.27 -14.22 -16.49
C ARG A 26 -12.01 -14.30 -15.63
N ASN A 27 -10.95 -13.56 -15.96
CA ASN A 27 -9.71 -13.54 -15.17
C ASN A 27 -9.97 -12.87 -13.82
N PRO A 28 -9.87 -13.53 -12.66
CA PRO A 28 -10.19 -12.88 -11.38
C PRO A 28 -9.27 -11.70 -11.03
N LEU A 29 -8.08 -11.61 -11.64
CA LEU A 29 -7.08 -10.56 -11.40
C LEU A 29 -7.02 -9.53 -12.54
N SER A 30 -8.18 -9.07 -12.98
CA SER A 30 -8.33 -7.95 -13.92
C SER A 30 -9.55 -7.09 -13.58
N PHE A 31 -9.52 -5.81 -13.96
CA PHE A 31 -10.68 -4.93 -13.87
C PHE A 31 -11.65 -5.17 -15.02
N LYS A 32 -12.95 -5.19 -14.71
CA LYS A 32 -14.04 -5.39 -15.68
C LYS A 32 -14.68 -4.09 -16.12
N HIS A 33 -14.62 -3.09 -15.25
CA HIS A 33 -15.28 -1.80 -15.43
C HIS A 33 -14.36 -0.62 -15.14
N TYR A 34 -13.28 -0.82 -14.39
CA TYR A 34 -12.33 0.25 -14.11
C TYR A 34 -11.24 0.27 -15.18
N ASN A 35 -11.41 1.15 -16.17
CA ASN A 35 -10.35 1.56 -17.07
C ASN A 35 -9.84 2.94 -16.63
N PRO A 36 -8.61 3.06 -16.08
CA PRO A 36 -8.14 4.30 -15.48
C PRO A 36 -8.10 5.49 -16.45
N ASP A 37 -7.92 5.23 -17.75
CA ASP A 37 -7.79 6.24 -18.81
C ASP A 37 -9.08 6.46 -19.61
N GLU A 38 -10.15 5.70 -19.32
CA GLU A 38 -11.45 5.93 -19.95
C GLU A 38 -12.00 7.30 -19.55
N LEU A 39 -12.42 8.07 -20.55
CA LEU A 39 -13.01 9.38 -20.34
C LEU A 39 -14.50 9.24 -20.04
N VAL A 40 -14.90 9.74 -18.86
CA VAL A 40 -16.30 9.90 -18.47
C VAL A 40 -16.54 11.39 -18.35
N GLU A 41 -17.48 11.93 -19.12
CA GLU A 41 -17.76 13.38 -19.14
C GLU A 41 -16.47 14.22 -19.33
N GLY A 42 -15.59 13.78 -20.24
CA GLY A 42 -14.35 14.48 -20.58
C GLY A 42 -13.20 14.35 -19.58
N LYS A 43 -13.35 13.57 -18.50
CA LYS A 43 -12.32 13.39 -17.47
C LYS A 43 -11.98 11.90 -17.25
N PRO A 44 -10.70 11.52 -17.11
CA PRO A 44 -10.32 10.12 -16.88
C PRO A 44 -10.95 9.54 -15.61
N MET A 45 -11.41 8.28 -15.64
CA MET A 45 -12.00 7.61 -14.47
C MET A 45 -11.10 7.69 -13.23
N LYS A 46 -9.78 7.55 -13.38
CA LYS A 46 -8.84 7.65 -12.25
C LYS A 46 -8.90 8.98 -11.52
N GLU A 47 -9.22 10.07 -12.22
CA GLU A 47 -9.34 11.41 -11.63
C GLU A 47 -10.73 11.70 -11.07
N HIS A 48 -11.75 10.98 -11.53
CA HIS A 48 -13.08 10.99 -10.90
C HIS A 48 -13.05 10.23 -9.59
N LEU A 49 -12.56 8.99 -9.62
CA LEU A 49 -12.67 8.04 -8.51
C LEU A 49 -11.59 8.26 -7.44
N ARG A 50 -10.37 8.60 -7.86
CA ARG A 50 -9.24 8.92 -6.96
C ARG A 50 -9.05 7.87 -5.86
N PHE A 51 -9.06 6.59 -6.24
CA PHE A 51 -9.01 5.49 -5.28
C PHE A 51 -7.82 5.60 -4.31
N SER A 52 -8.08 5.26 -3.05
CA SER A 52 -7.10 5.25 -1.97
C SER A 52 -7.09 3.90 -1.26
N VAL A 53 -5.90 3.37 -0.99
CA VAL A 53 -5.73 2.17 -0.16
C VAL A 53 -5.48 2.59 1.28
N VAL A 54 -6.27 2.03 2.21
CA VAL A 54 -6.15 2.32 3.63
C VAL A 54 -5.12 1.42 4.30
N TYR A 55 -4.17 2.02 5.01
CA TYR A 55 -3.01 1.31 5.52
C TYR A 55 -3.37 0.31 6.65
N TRP A 56 -4.28 0.70 7.56
CA TRP A 56 -4.66 -0.13 8.72
C TRP A 56 -5.25 -1.48 8.31
N HIS A 57 -6.27 -1.51 7.46
CA HIS A 57 -6.88 -2.79 7.07
C HIS A 57 -5.98 -3.61 6.13
N THR A 58 -5.31 -2.96 5.17
CA THR A 58 -4.54 -3.68 4.15
C THR A 58 -3.23 -4.23 4.71
N MET A 59 -2.53 -3.47 5.55
CA MET A 59 -1.16 -3.79 5.97
C MET A 59 -1.04 -4.21 7.43
N ARG A 60 -1.95 -3.76 8.32
CA ARG A 60 -1.93 -4.07 9.76
C ARG A 60 -2.96 -5.11 10.20
N GLY A 61 -4.03 -5.31 9.42
CA GLY A 61 -5.06 -6.29 9.75
C GLY A 61 -4.49 -7.69 9.96
N VAL A 62 -4.89 -8.34 11.06
CA VAL A 62 -4.47 -9.71 11.43
C VAL A 62 -5.61 -10.73 11.39
N GLY A 63 -6.82 -10.30 11.03
CA GLY A 63 -8.02 -11.16 11.01
C GLY A 63 -8.53 -11.51 12.41
N ALA A 64 -8.18 -10.72 13.42
CA ALA A 64 -8.73 -10.87 14.76
C ALA A 64 -10.14 -10.27 14.85
N ASP A 65 -10.97 -10.86 15.71
CA ASP A 65 -12.27 -10.35 16.10
C ASP A 65 -12.49 -10.45 17.62
N MET A 66 -13.67 -10.05 18.10
CA MET A 66 -13.99 -10.04 19.54
C MET A 66 -14.07 -11.43 20.18
N PHE A 67 -14.12 -12.49 19.37
CA PHE A 67 -14.25 -13.89 19.80
C PHE A 67 -12.97 -14.71 19.52
N GLY A 68 -12.02 -14.15 18.76
CA GLY A 68 -10.74 -14.77 18.45
C GLY A 68 -9.67 -13.74 18.13
N MET A 69 -8.70 -13.57 19.03
CA MET A 69 -7.54 -12.69 18.81
C MET A 69 -6.39 -13.35 18.04
N ASN A 70 -6.53 -14.64 17.68
CA ASN A 70 -5.50 -15.36 16.94
C ASN A 70 -5.30 -14.73 15.56
N GLN A 71 -4.04 -14.62 15.12
CA GLN A 71 -3.68 -14.05 13.83
C GLN A 71 -4.07 -14.99 12.68
N ALA A 72 -5.34 -14.93 12.25
CA ALA A 72 -5.83 -15.72 11.12
C ALA A 72 -5.09 -15.34 9.81
N TRP A 73 -4.62 -14.10 9.69
CA TRP A 73 -3.93 -13.61 8.50
C TRP A 73 -2.41 -13.64 8.67
N LEU A 74 -1.76 -14.58 7.99
CA LEU A 74 -0.30 -14.67 7.97
C LEU A 74 0.29 -13.67 6.96
N ARG A 75 0.97 -12.65 7.45
CA ARG A 75 1.60 -11.60 6.63
C ARG A 75 3.12 -11.80 6.58
N PRO A 76 3.72 -12.22 5.44
CA PRO A 76 5.15 -12.52 5.36
C PRO A 76 6.07 -11.34 5.69
N TRP A 77 5.59 -10.11 5.53
CA TRP A 77 6.34 -8.89 5.85
C TRP A 77 6.37 -8.55 7.34
N GLU A 78 5.54 -9.19 8.17
CA GLU A 78 5.56 -9.00 9.63
C GLU A 78 6.62 -9.88 10.32
N LYS A 79 7.25 -10.82 9.59
CA LYS A 79 8.22 -11.76 10.17
C LYS A 79 9.64 -11.18 10.22
N GLY A 80 10.26 -11.24 11.39
CA GLY A 80 11.68 -10.97 11.63
C GLY A 80 12.08 -9.50 11.63
N GLY A 81 13.17 -9.20 12.34
CA GLY A 81 13.66 -7.84 12.59
C GLY A 81 12.97 -7.18 13.80
N ASN A 82 13.42 -5.98 14.14
CA ASN A 82 12.76 -5.16 15.17
C ASN A 82 11.53 -4.41 14.60
N GLU A 83 10.72 -3.82 15.47
CA GLU A 83 9.48 -3.14 15.08
C GLU A 83 9.68 -2.03 14.03
N MET A 84 10.78 -1.28 14.12
CA MET A 84 11.10 -0.23 13.15
C MET A 84 11.49 -0.81 11.78
N GLU A 85 12.22 -1.92 11.75
CA GLU A 85 12.55 -2.62 10.50
C GLU A 85 11.29 -3.18 9.83
N VAL A 86 10.36 -3.73 10.62
CA VAL A 86 9.07 -4.20 10.13
C VAL A 86 8.23 -3.03 9.58
N ALA A 87 8.19 -1.90 10.28
CA ALA A 87 7.49 -0.69 9.83
C ALA A 87 8.03 -0.17 8.48
N LEU A 88 9.34 -0.04 8.35
CA LEU A 88 9.98 0.40 7.10
C LEU A 88 9.77 -0.59 5.94
N ARG A 89 9.78 -1.90 6.24
CA ARG A 89 9.47 -2.92 5.24
C ARG A 89 8.03 -2.81 4.75
N ARG A 90 7.07 -2.63 5.67
CA ARG A 90 5.65 -2.51 5.36
C ARG A 90 5.35 -1.32 4.43
N VAL A 91 6.09 -0.22 4.55
CA VAL A 91 6.04 0.89 3.58
C VAL A 91 6.36 0.40 2.16
N GLY A 92 7.42 -0.39 1.97
CA GLY A 92 7.75 -0.96 0.67
C GLY A 92 6.62 -1.86 0.12
N VAL A 93 6.03 -2.69 0.98
CA VAL A 93 4.92 -3.60 0.62
C VAL A 93 3.67 -2.83 0.23
N MET A 94 3.35 -1.76 0.95
CA MET A 94 2.21 -0.90 0.65
C MET A 94 2.31 -0.29 -0.74
N PHE A 95 3.50 0.20 -1.11
CA PHE A 95 3.72 0.77 -2.43
C PHE A 95 3.73 -0.29 -3.53
N GLU A 96 4.28 -1.49 -3.29
CA GLU A 96 4.15 -2.61 -4.23
C GLU A 96 2.67 -2.95 -4.48
N PHE A 97 1.87 -3.04 -3.42
CA PHE A 97 0.44 -3.32 -3.51
C PHE A 97 -0.30 -2.24 -4.32
N CYS A 98 -0.08 -0.97 -4.00
CA CYS A 98 -0.71 0.14 -4.72
C CYS A 98 -0.30 0.19 -6.19
N GLN A 99 0.98 -0.06 -6.51
CA GLN A 99 1.47 -0.13 -7.89
C GLN A 99 0.83 -1.28 -8.67
N LYS A 100 0.67 -2.45 -8.05
CA LYS A 100 0.00 -3.59 -8.69
C LYS A 100 -1.48 -3.35 -8.87
N LEU A 101 -2.16 -2.77 -7.88
CA LEU A 101 -3.58 -2.45 -7.97
C LEU A 101 -3.87 -1.28 -8.91
N GLY A 102 -2.91 -0.40 -9.16
CA GLY A 102 -3.12 0.86 -9.89
C GLY A 102 -3.80 1.95 -9.06
N ALA A 103 -3.67 1.88 -7.72
CA ALA A 103 -4.25 2.87 -6.81
C ALA A 103 -3.36 4.12 -6.74
N PRO A 104 -3.89 5.32 -7.07
CA PRO A 104 -3.10 6.56 -7.10
C PRO A 104 -2.82 7.13 -5.70
N PHE A 105 -3.61 6.75 -4.69
CA PHE A 105 -3.46 7.27 -3.34
C PHE A 105 -3.43 6.19 -2.26
N TYR A 106 -2.98 6.59 -1.07
CA TYR A 106 -3.12 5.85 0.18
C TYR A 106 -3.50 6.77 1.34
N ALA A 107 -3.95 6.17 2.44
CA ALA A 107 -4.29 6.87 3.68
C ALA A 107 -3.79 6.11 4.91
N PHE A 108 -3.43 6.81 5.99
CA PHE A 108 -2.92 6.17 7.21
C PHE A 108 -3.17 6.94 8.51
N HIS A 109 -3.27 6.23 9.63
CA HIS A 109 -3.02 6.82 10.96
C HIS A 109 -1.53 6.67 11.30
N ASP A 110 -1.00 7.61 12.07
CA ASP A 110 0.40 7.60 12.51
C ASP A 110 0.83 6.27 13.17
N ARG A 111 -0.07 5.64 13.94
CA ARG A 111 0.16 4.33 14.60
C ARG A 111 0.05 3.12 13.69
N ASP A 112 -0.47 3.28 12.48
CA ASP A 112 -0.45 2.22 11.47
C ASP A 112 0.96 2.05 10.89
N VAL A 113 1.64 3.18 10.68
CA VAL A 113 2.89 3.24 9.92
C VAL A 113 4.13 3.17 10.80
N ALA A 114 4.08 3.67 12.04
CA ALA A 114 5.22 3.70 12.96
C ALA A 114 4.88 3.13 14.34
N PRO A 115 5.81 2.42 14.99
CA PRO A 115 5.65 1.96 16.37
C PRO A 115 5.82 3.11 17.38
N GLU A 116 5.10 3.00 18.49
CA GLU A 116 5.25 3.93 19.61
C GLU A 116 6.58 3.71 20.33
N GLY A 117 7.17 4.82 20.77
CA GLY A 117 8.28 4.80 21.72
C GLY A 117 7.79 4.85 23.16
N ARG A 118 8.73 4.83 24.10
CA ARG A 118 8.45 4.96 25.54
C ARG A 118 8.07 6.39 25.94
N THR A 119 8.36 7.35 25.07
CA THR A 119 8.06 8.77 25.25
C THR A 119 7.53 9.35 23.95
N LEU A 120 6.76 10.44 24.02
CA LEU A 120 6.29 11.17 22.84
C LEU A 120 7.46 11.56 21.91
N ALA A 121 8.58 12.00 22.48
CA ALA A 121 9.77 12.36 21.70
C ALA A 121 10.34 11.17 20.93
N GLU A 122 10.27 9.96 21.48
CA GLU A 122 10.68 8.74 20.79
C GLU A 122 9.67 8.32 19.72
N SER A 123 8.37 8.38 20.01
CA SER A 123 7.31 8.11 19.02
C SER A 123 7.42 9.03 17.80
N ASN A 124 7.68 10.33 18.01
CA ASN A 124 7.87 11.28 16.93
C ASN A 124 9.13 10.97 16.10
N ARG A 125 10.25 10.61 16.75
CA ARG A 125 11.47 10.18 16.03
C ARG A 125 11.25 8.90 15.20
N ASN A 126 10.41 7.98 15.69
CA ASN A 126 10.05 6.79 14.94
C ASN A 126 9.19 7.14 13.72
N LEU A 127 8.17 7.99 13.91
CA LEU A 127 7.32 8.47 12.84
C LEU A 127 8.13 9.23 11.76
N ASP A 128 9.06 10.10 12.15
CA ASP A 128 9.93 10.85 11.22
C ASP A 128 10.72 9.92 10.29
N LYS A 129 11.25 8.81 10.83
CA LYS A 129 11.98 7.81 10.04
C LYS A 129 11.07 7.17 8.99
N VAL A 130 9.84 6.81 9.37
CA VAL A 130 8.88 6.19 8.46
C VAL A 130 8.37 7.19 7.42
N VAL A 131 8.06 8.42 7.83
CA VAL A 131 7.63 9.51 6.93
C VAL A 131 8.71 9.82 5.90
N LYS A 132 9.99 9.77 6.26
CA LYS A 132 11.10 9.92 5.30
C LYS A 132 11.08 8.84 4.21
N GLU A 133 10.82 7.59 4.57
CA GLU A 133 10.69 6.50 3.60
C GLU A 133 9.40 6.62 2.78
N LEU A 134 8.26 6.95 3.39
CA LEU A 134 7.00 7.24 2.68
C LEU A 134 7.22 8.35 1.63
N LYS A 135 7.84 9.47 2.01
CA LYS A 135 8.14 10.58 1.11
C LYS A 135 9.06 10.15 -0.04
N LYS A 136 10.02 9.26 0.21
CA LYS A 136 10.86 8.68 -0.84
C LYS A 136 10.03 7.85 -1.81
N ARG A 137 9.19 6.95 -1.30
CA ARG A 137 8.34 6.09 -2.13
C ARG A 137 7.34 6.90 -2.96
N GLN A 138 6.72 7.94 -2.40
CA GLN A 138 5.86 8.85 -3.16
C GLN A 138 6.58 9.47 -4.37
N ARG A 139 7.84 9.92 -4.20
CA ARG A 139 8.64 10.44 -5.32
C ARG A 139 8.97 9.38 -6.36
N ASP A 140 9.32 8.17 -5.90
CA ASP A 140 9.77 7.08 -6.78
C ASP A 140 8.61 6.49 -7.60
N THR A 141 7.38 6.49 -7.08
CA THR A 141 6.23 5.85 -7.72
C THR A 141 5.17 6.81 -8.27
N GLY A 142 5.12 8.05 -7.79
CA GLY A 142 4.06 9.01 -8.09
C GLY A 142 2.76 8.78 -7.34
N ILE A 143 2.68 7.78 -6.45
CA ILE A 143 1.53 7.55 -5.57
C ILE A 143 1.48 8.66 -4.51
N GLY A 144 0.32 9.27 -4.31
CA GLY A 144 0.12 10.37 -3.37
C GLY A 144 -0.44 9.92 -2.01
N LEU A 145 -0.22 10.74 -0.98
CA LEU A 145 -0.98 10.66 0.26
C LEU A 145 -2.33 11.37 0.08
N LEU A 146 -3.45 10.70 0.34
CA LEU A 146 -4.76 11.35 0.35
C LEU A 146 -5.03 12.04 1.69
N TRP A 147 -4.82 11.31 2.79
CA TRP A 147 -4.93 11.80 4.17
C TRP A 147 -4.18 10.90 5.15
#